data_AF-A0A3C0THQ3-F1
#
_entry.id   AF-A0A3C0THQ3-F1
#
_cell.length_a   1.000
_cell.length_b   1.000
_cell.length_c   1.000
_cell.angle_alpha   90.00
_cell.angle_beta   90.00
_cell.angle_gamma   90.00
#
_symmetry.space_group_name_H-M   'P 1'
#
loop_
_entity.id
_entity.type
_entity.pdbx_description
1 polymer ?
#
loop_
_entity_poly.entity_id
_entity_poly.type
_entity_poly.pdbx_seq_one_letter_code
_entity_poly.pdbx_strand_id
1 'polypeptide(L)'
;MDMIRPPMGWNSFDCYGVCVNEEQVKANAEFMAENLKDYGWEYIVVDIEWYSYTSQPPRDGGGIYVPFGRIEVDEYARPLPCLKKFPSAAAGAGFGPLASHVHSLGLKFGIHMMRGIPRIAAHTHSKLWDTEITADQIANPYSICQWNPDMYGVDPSKPGAQEYYDSLIALFAEWGVDFIKCDDICRMDAESSKDEIRMIHSAIEKCSRDIVLSLSPGPALAEEFDFYRENSEMWRVTDAFWDNWDQLREMFDVCRNWQGKASDAGFPDCDMLPVGLIGMGFGEDRRTNFTINEEKTMLTLWSIVRSPLMIGSELSKLDQETLELLRNVQVMRLTEVSEGAREAYRDNDVIVWRSRDRYDGAEYVALFNISTASTPICPKPFISKKEGVAIDLWRGVEINIRSTEDIPGHGCLLIRVE
;
A
#
# COMPACT_ATOMS: atom_id res chain seq x y z
N MET A 1 13.82 -21.33 3.80
CA MET A 1 12.78 -20.49 4.37
C MET A 1 12.64 -19.35 3.40
N ASP A 2 11.49 -19.24 2.74
CA ASP A 2 11.21 -18.06 1.93
C ASP A 2 11.20 -16.85 2.86
N MET A 3 11.95 -15.82 2.49
CA MET A 3 12.18 -14.67 3.36
C MET A 3 10.94 -13.77 3.29
N ILE A 4 10.27 -13.59 4.43
CA ILE A 4 9.08 -12.72 4.52
C ILE A 4 9.57 -11.27 4.52
N ARG A 5 9.07 -10.48 3.56
CA ARG A 5 9.31 -9.04 3.43
C ARG A 5 7.98 -8.31 3.23
N PRO A 6 7.89 -7.01 3.56
CA PRO A 6 6.75 -6.18 3.23
C PRO A 6 6.45 -6.26 1.72
N PRO A 7 5.17 -6.27 1.31
CA PRO A 7 4.80 -6.21 -0.09
C PRO A 7 5.47 -5.03 -0.82
N MET A 8 6.05 -5.30 -1.98
CA MET A 8 6.62 -4.31 -2.88
C MET A 8 5.92 -4.39 -4.24
N GLY A 9 5.41 -3.28 -4.75
CA GLY A 9 4.65 -3.28 -5.98
C GLY A 9 4.26 -1.90 -6.49
N TRP A 10 3.18 -1.89 -7.25
CA TRP A 10 2.57 -0.73 -7.89
C TRP A 10 1.08 -0.73 -7.60
N ASN A 11 0.53 0.47 -7.40
CA ASN A 11 -0.89 0.69 -7.20
C ASN A 11 -1.38 1.82 -8.11
N SER A 12 -2.55 1.64 -8.72
CA SER A 12 -3.07 2.56 -9.72
C SER A 12 -3.61 3.89 -9.18
N PHE A 13 -3.74 4.07 -7.87
CA PHE A 13 -4.51 5.19 -7.30
C PHE A 13 -3.88 6.56 -7.56
N ASP A 14 -2.62 6.80 -7.20
CA ASP A 14 -2.06 8.17 -7.30
C ASP A 14 -1.98 8.65 -8.75
N CYS A 15 -1.76 7.74 -9.71
CA CYS A 15 -1.70 8.07 -11.13
C CYS A 15 -3.08 8.13 -11.78
N TYR A 16 -3.96 7.14 -11.57
CA TYR A 16 -5.21 7.02 -12.33
C TYR A 16 -6.48 7.17 -11.49
N GLY A 17 -6.38 7.31 -10.16
CA GLY A 17 -7.52 7.37 -9.25
C GLY A 17 -8.46 6.19 -9.50
N VAL A 18 -9.74 6.50 -9.71
CA VAL A 18 -10.79 5.53 -10.05
C VAL A 18 -10.81 5.10 -11.53
N CYS A 19 -9.90 5.61 -12.38
CA CYS A 19 -10.04 5.56 -13.85
C CYS A 19 -9.13 4.55 -14.57
N VAL A 20 -8.31 3.78 -13.85
CA VAL A 20 -7.37 2.83 -14.49
C VAL A 20 -8.08 1.84 -15.41
N ASN A 21 -7.46 1.51 -16.54
CA ASN A 21 -7.96 0.51 -17.49
C ASN A 21 -6.97 -0.63 -17.73
N GLU A 22 -7.43 -1.69 -18.40
CA GLU A 22 -6.65 -2.90 -18.64
C GLU A 22 -5.33 -2.65 -19.37
N GLU A 23 -5.32 -1.79 -20.39
CA GLU A 23 -4.10 -1.49 -21.15
C GLU A 23 -3.05 -0.81 -20.27
N GLN A 24 -3.48 0.12 -19.41
CA GLN A 24 -2.62 0.79 -18.44
C GLN A 24 -2.06 -0.19 -17.41
N VAL A 25 -2.87 -1.11 -16.88
CA VAL A 25 -2.39 -2.14 -15.95
C VAL A 25 -1.34 -3.03 -16.61
N LYS A 26 -1.58 -3.49 -17.84
CA LYS A 26 -0.61 -4.31 -18.58
C LYS A 26 0.69 -3.57 -18.85
N ALA A 27 0.62 -2.31 -19.28
CA ALA A 27 1.81 -1.50 -19.54
C ALA A 27 2.68 -1.32 -18.27
N ASN A 28 2.05 -1.06 -17.12
CA ASN A 28 2.76 -0.95 -15.85
C ASN A 28 3.33 -2.30 -15.39
N ALA A 29 2.60 -3.41 -15.62
CA ALA A 29 3.09 -4.76 -15.33
C ALA A 29 4.30 -5.14 -16.20
N GLU A 30 4.24 -4.91 -17.50
CA GLU A 30 5.35 -5.15 -18.44
C GLU A 30 6.57 -4.30 -18.06
N PHE A 31 6.38 -3.01 -17.76
CA PHE A 31 7.46 -2.15 -17.29
C PHE A 31 8.10 -2.69 -16.01
N MET A 32 7.30 -3.05 -15.00
CA MET A 32 7.82 -3.59 -13.73
C MET A 32 8.61 -4.88 -13.97
N ALA A 33 8.08 -5.78 -14.80
CA ALA A 33 8.73 -7.06 -15.11
C ALA A 33 10.11 -6.87 -15.76
N GLU A 34 10.25 -5.88 -16.63
CA GLU A 34 11.50 -5.55 -17.33
C GLU A 34 12.49 -4.76 -16.47
N ASN A 35 11.99 -3.88 -15.58
CA ASN A 35 12.82 -2.82 -15.01
C ASN A 35 13.00 -2.89 -13.50
N LEU A 36 12.09 -3.54 -12.77
CA LEU A 36 11.98 -3.46 -11.32
C LEU A 36 11.89 -4.84 -10.64
N LYS A 37 11.42 -5.88 -11.33
CA LYS A 37 11.23 -7.22 -10.74
C LYS A 37 12.48 -7.79 -10.08
N ASP A 38 13.64 -7.63 -10.71
CA ASP A 38 14.93 -8.12 -10.17
C ASP A 38 15.38 -7.39 -8.89
N TYR A 39 14.71 -6.28 -8.55
CA TYR A 39 14.94 -5.49 -7.34
C TYR A 39 13.88 -5.76 -6.25
N GLY A 40 12.94 -6.67 -6.51
CA GLY A 40 11.96 -7.15 -5.55
C GLY A 40 10.53 -6.64 -5.76
N TRP A 41 10.29 -5.76 -6.72
CA TRP A 41 8.94 -5.25 -7.00
C TRP A 41 8.11 -6.32 -7.73
N GLU A 42 6.97 -6.74 -7.16
CA GLU A 42 6.23 -7.89 -7.67
C GLU A 42 4.71 -7.72 -7.75
N TYR A 43 4.09 -6.84 -6.97
CA TYR A 43 2.62 -6.68 -6.99
C TYR A 43 2.15 -5.62 -8.00
N ILE A 44 1.13 -5.96 -8.78
CA ILE A 44 0.38 -5.04 -9.66
C ILE A 44 -1.04 -4.93 -9.11
N VAL A 45 -1.35 -3.82 -8.44
CA VAL A 45 -2.62 -3.62 -7.72
C VAL A 45 -3.55 -2.66 -8.46
N VAL A 46 -4.72 -3.17 -8.86
CA VAL A 46 -5.81 -2.36 -9.41
C VAL A 46 -6.61 -1.76 -8.27
N ASP A 47 -6.54 -0.44 -8.10
CA ASP A 47 -7.20 0.26 -7.00
C ASP A 47 -8.70 0.49 -7.25
N ILE A 48 -9.35 1.26 -6.37
CA ILE A 48 -10.79 1.37 -6.17
C ILE A 48 -11.62 1.65 -7.44
N GLU A 49 -12.89 1.23 -7.40
CA GLU A 49 -13.89 1.42 -8.47
C GLU A 49 -13.54 0.76 -9.82
N TRP A 50 -12.76 -0.33 -9.84
CA TRP A 50 -12.63 -1.15 -11.04
C TRP A 50 -13.96 -1.72 -11.57
N TYR A 51 -14.97 -1.81 -10.70
CA TYR A 51 -16.34 -2.24 -11.00
C TYR A 51 -17.26 -1.12 -11.55
N SER A 52 -16.83 0.15 -11.54
CA SER A 52 -17.71 1.29 -11.86
C SER A 52 -17.69 1.66 -13.36
N TYR A 53 -18.86 1.94 -13.93
CA TYR A 53 -19.02 2.50 -15.28
C TYR A 53 -18.96 4.02 -15.32
N THR A 54 -19.05 4.65 -14.15
CA THR A 54 -19.17 6.11 -14.00
C THR A 54 -17.90 6.77 -13.51
N SER A 55 -16.85 6.00 -13.22
CA SER A 55 -15.54 6.54 -12.88
C SER A 55 -15.04 7.50 -13.96
N GLN A 56 -14.68 8.69 -13.53
CA GLN A 56 -14.15 9.76 -14.37
C GLN A 56 -13.29 10.68 -13.50
N PRO A 57 -12.33 11.39 -14.09
CA PRO A 57 -11.68 12.47 -13.37
C PRO A 57 -12.72 13.49 -12.86
N PRO A 58 -12.51 14.06 -11.66
CA PRO A 58 -13.42 15.03 -11.10
C PRO A 58 -13.59 16.23 -12.04
N ARG A 59 -14.80 16.78 -12.09
CA ARG A 59 -15.14 18.00 -12.85
C ARG A 59 -15.53 19.10 -11.88
N ASP A 60 -15.14 20.33 -12.17
CA ASP A 60 -15.61 21.54 -11.49
C ASP A 60 -15.51 21.51 -9.94
N GLY A 61 -14.46 20.88 -9.40
CA GLY A 61 -14.23 20.77 -7.95
C GLY A 61 -15.08 19.71 -7.22
N GLY A 62 -15.75 18.82 -7.96
CA GLY A 62 -16.43 17.65 -7.39
C GLY A 62 -15.48 16.54 -6.92
N GLY A 63 -15.99 15.59 -6.13
CA GLY A 63 -15.23 14.41 -5.71
C GLY A 63 -14.99 13.40 -6.84
N ILE A 64 -14.02 12.50 -6.66
CA ILE A 64 -13.67 11.45 -7.64
C ILE A 64 -14.74 10.34 -7.73
N TYR A 65 -15.49 10.12 -6.65
CA TYR A 65 -16.55 9.11 -6.58
C TYR A 65 -17.87 9.70 -7.06
N VAL A 66 -18.48 9.08 -8.08
CA VAL A 66 -19.79 9.51 -8.59
C VAL A 66 -20.88 8.82 -7.77
N PRO A 67 -21.65 9.54 -6.94
CA PRO A 67 -22.57 8.89 -6.02
C PRO A 67 -23.69 8.15 -6.75
N PHE A 68 -23.94 6.91 -6.31
CA PHE A 68 -24.96 6.03 -6.88
C PHE A 68 -24.79 5.80 -8.39
N GLY A 69 -23.53 5.80 -8.83
CA GLY A 69 -23.14 5.45 -10.19
C GLY A 69 -23.46 4.00 -10.53
N ARG A 70 -23.51 3.70 -11.83
CA ARG A 70 -23.70 2.32 -12.28
C ARG A 70 -22.41 1.53 -12.01
N ILE A 71 -22.53 0.46 -11.24
CA ILE A 71 -21.49 -0.53 -11.01
C ILE A 71 -21.85 -1.88 -11.67
N GLU A 72 -20.86 -2.70 -11.97
CA GLU A 72 -21.04 -4.08 -12.40
C GLU A 72 -21.05 -5.00 -11.17
N VAL A 73 -22.12 -5.77 -11.02
CA VAL A 73 -22.33 -6.72 -9.91
C VAL A 73 -23.02 -7.95 -10.51
N ASP A 74 -22.62 -9.15 -10.10
CA ASP A 74 -23.25 -10.39 -10.53
C ASP A 74 -24.59 -10.64 -9.83
N GLU A 75 -25.30 -11.71 -10.22
CA GLU A 75 -26.57 -12.09 -9.60
C GLU A 75 -26.45 -12.55 -8.12
N TYR A 76 -25.21 -12.65 -7.61
CA TYR A 76 -24.85 -13.10 -6.27
C TYR A 76 -24.32 -11.97 -5.36
N ALA A 77 -24.60 -10.72 -5.73
CA ALA A 77 -24.18 -9.51 -5.01
C ALA A 77 -22.66 -9.23 -5.01
N ARG A 78 -21.87 -9.89 -5.86
CA ARG A 78 -20.40 -9.72 -5.92
C ARG A 78 -20.02 -8.71 -7.01
N PRO A 79 -19.21 -7.68 -6.73
CA PRO A 79 -18.71 -6.76 -7.76
C PRO A 79 -17.91 -7.48 -8.85
N LEU A 80 -18.10 -7.07 -10.11
CA LEU A 80 -17.36 -7.59 -11.27
C LEU A 80 -16.61 -6.46 -12.00
N PRO A 81 -15.56 -6.76 -12.79
CA PRO A 81 -14.84 -5.74 -13.54
C PRO A 81 -15.74 -5.05 -14.56
N CYS A 82 -15.69 -3.72 -14.59
CA CYS A 82 -16.39 -2.92 -15.58
C CYS A 82 -15.84 -3.24 -16.98
N LEU A 83 -16.68 -3.79 -17.86
CA LEU A 83 -16.25 -4.23 -19.20
C LEU A 83 -15.74 -3.09 -20.10
N LYS A 84 -16.09 -1.84 -19.78
CA LYS A 84 -15.54 -0.66 -20.46
C LYS A 84 -14.07 -0.42 -20.10
N LYS A 85 -13.68 -0.71 -18.86
CA LYS A 85 -12.31 -0.56 -18.34
C LYS A 85 -11.48 -1.82 -18.57
N PHE A 86 -12.12 -2.99 -18.47
CA PHE A 86 -11.48 -4.31 -18.55
C PHE A 86 -12.20 -5.23 -19.55
N PRO A 87 -11.97 -5.04 -20.87
CA PRO A 87 -12.65 -5.84 -21.90
C PRO A 87 -12.38 -7.34 -21.80
N SER A 88 -11.23 -7.77 -21.27
CA SER A 88 -10.91 -9.19 -21.10
C SER A 88 -11.79 -9.88 -20.05
N ALA A 89 -12.47 -9.14 -19.19
CA ALA A 89 -13.40 -9.68 -18.19
C ALA A 89 -14.73 -10.18 -18.78
N ALA A 90 -14.96 -9.98 -20.09
CA ALA A 90 -16.14 -10.43 -20.78
C ALA A 90 -16.37 -11.95 -20.65
N ALA A 91 -17.60 -12.38 -20.96
CA ALA A 91 -18.00 -13.79 -20.89
C ALA A 91 -17.79 -14.45 -19.51
N GLY A 92 -17.88 -13.66 -18.43
CA GLY A 92 -17.77 -14.14 -17.05
C GLY A 92 -16.34 -14.44 -16.60
N ALA A 93 -15.33 -14.00 -17.36
CA ALA A 93 -13.92 -14.26 -17.03
C ALA A 93 -13.40 -13.45 -15.84
N GLY A 94 -14.07 -12.35 -15.49
CA GLY A 94 -13.65 -11.44 -14.43
C GLY A 94 -12.20 -11.00 -14.60
N PHE A 95 -11.41 -10.96 -13.52
CA PHE A 95 -9.99 -10.61 -13.63
C PHE A 95 -9.08 -11.76 -14.07
N GLY A 96 -9.59 -12.98 -14.26
CA GLY A 96 -8.80 -14.16 -14.61
C GLY A 96 -7.78 -13.93 -15.73
N PRO A 97 -8.18 -13.38 -16.89
CA PRO A 97 -7.25 -13.10 -17.99
C PRO A 97 -6.19 -12.05 -17.67
N LEU A 98 -6.54 -10.99 -16.94
CA LEU A 98 -5.60 -9.93 -16.55
C LEU A 98 -4.58 -10.45 -15.52
N ALA A 99 -5.05 -11.15 -14.50
CA ALA A 99 -4.20 -11.82 -13.51
C ALA A 99 -3.25 -12.82 -14.19
N SER A 100 -3.76 -13.66 -15.10
CA SER A 100 -2.95 -14.62 -15.86
C SER A 100 -1.85 -13.94 -16.68
N HIS A 101 -2.14 -12.77 -17.27
CA HIS A 101 -1.13 -11.98 -17.97
C HIS A 101 -0.06 -11.46 -17.00
N VAL A 102 -0.44 -10.89 -15.86
CA VAL A 102 0.50 -10.44 -14.81
C VAL A 102 1.36 -11.60 -14.30
N HIS A 103 0.77 -12.76 -14.02
CA HIS A 103 1.49 -13.96 -13.61
C HIS A 103 2.46 -14.46 -14.67
N SER A 104 2.11 -14.36 -15.96
CA SER A 104 3.00 -14.76 -17.06
C SER A 104 4.30 -13.95 -17.13
N LEU A 105 4.30 -12.74 -16.55
CA LEU A 105 5.47 -11.87 -16.42
C LEU A 105 6.32 -12.21 -15.17
N GLY A 106 5.86 -13.16 -14.34
CA GLY A 106 6.47 -13.49 -13.06
C GLY A 106 6.16 -12.47 -11.96
N LEU A 107 5.03 -11.75 -12.09
CA LEU A 107 4.51 -10.80 -11.10
C LEU A 107 3.28 -11.37 -10.40
N LYS A 108 2.76 -10.65 -9.40
CA LYS A 108 1.57 -10.97 -8.61
C LYS A 108 0.48 -9.93 -8.85
N PHE A 109 -0.78 -10.36 -8.85
CA PHE A 109 -1.93 -9.52 -9.16
C PHE A 109 -2.69 -9.16 -7.90
N GLY A 110 -3.00 -7.88 -7.72
CA GLY A 110 -3.78 -7.39 -6.59
C GLY A 110 -4.99 -6.58 -7.02
N ILE A 111 -6.00 -6.55 -6.17
CA ILE A 111 -7.18 -5.70 -6.34
C ILE A 111 -7.53 -4.98 -5.05
N HIS A 112 -8.20 -3.86 -5.22
CA HIS A 112 -8.91 -3.17 -4.14
C HIS A 112 -10.30 -3.77 -3.92
N MET A 113 -10.81 -3.71 -2.69
CA MET A 113 -12.23 -3.85 -2.40
C MET A 113 -12.68 -2.83 -1.36
N MET A 114 -13.94 -2.44 -1.42
CA MET A 114 -14.59 -1.71 -0.33
C MET A 114 -15.15 -2.70 0.69
N ARG A 115 -15.06 -2.39 1.99
CA ARG A 115 -15.79 -3.11 3.03
C ARG A 115 -17.28 -3.21 2.69
N GLY A 116 -17.84 -4.39 2.90
CA GLY A 116 -19.27 -4.62 2.90
C GLY A 116 -19.84 -5.17 1.59
N ILE A 117 -21.10 -4.83 1.33
CA ILE A 117 -21.93 -5.36 0.24
C ILE A 117 -22.53 -4.22 -0.60
N PRO A 118 -22.61 -4.34 -1.94
CA PRO A 118 -23.15 -3.29 -2.79
C PRO A 118 -24.56 -2.86 -2.38
N ARG A 119 -24.78 -1.54 -2.23
CA ARG A 119 -26.11 -1.01 -1.89
C ARG A 119 -27.15 -1.38 -2.93
N ILE A 120 -26.75 -1.45 -4.20
CA ILE A 120 -27.65 -1.87 -5.29
C ILE A 120 -28.08 -3.32 -5.11
N ALA A 121 -27.19 -4.22 -4.65
CA ALA A 121 -27.52 -5.62 -4.45
C ALA A 121 -28.51 -5.81 -3.30
N ALA A 122 -28.34 -5.06 -2.20
CA ALA A 122 -29.32 -5.01 -1.13
C ALA A 122 -30.66 -4.46 -1.63
N HIS A 123 -30.66 -3.38 -2.41
CA HIS A 123 -31.89 -2.79 -2.94
C HIS A 123 -32.64 -3.72 -3.92
N THR A 124 -31.92 -4.51 -4.70
CA THR A 124 -32.50 -5.46 -5.66
C THR A 124 -32.75 -6.85 -5.09
N HIS A 125 -32.46 -7.07 -3.80
CA HIS A 125 -32.58 -8.37 -3.14
C HIS A 125 -31.82 -9.49 -3.88
N SER A 126 -30.61 -9.17 -4.37
CA SER A 126 -29.76 -10.17 -5.02
C SER A 126 -29.47 -11.32 -4.06
N LYS A 127 -29.42 -12.56 -4.55
CA LYS A 127 -29.11 -13.72 -3.69
C LYS A 127 -27.64 -13.68 -3.27
N LEU A 128 -27.28 -14.39 -2.21
CA LEU A 128 -25.88 -14.73 -1.93
C LEU A 128 -25.59 -16.10 -2.57
N TRP A 129 -24.37 -16.27 -3.08
CA TRP A 129 -23.93 -17.52 -3.72
C TRP A 129 -24.21 -18.73 -2.83
N ASP A 130 -24.81 -19.77 -3.40
CA ASP A 130 -25.14 -21.04 -2.74
C ASP A 130 -26.01 -20.92 -1.46
N THR A 131 -26.86 -19.88 -1.40
CA THR A 131 -27.84 -19.72 -0.32
C THR A 131 -29.22 -19.27 -0.83
N GLU A 132 -30.23 -19.33 0.03
CA GLU A 132 -31.53 -18.67 -0.18
C GLU A 132 -31.59 -17.27 0.46
N ILE A 133 -30.48 -16.80 1.02
CA ILE A 133 -30.37 -15.51 1.70
C ILE A 133 -30.17 -14.43 0.64
N THR A 134 -30.77 -13.27 0.85
CA THR A 134 -30.63 -12.10 -0.02
C THR A 134 -29.78 -11.02 0.63
N ALA A 135 -29.13 -10.20 -0.19
CA ALA A 135 -28.19 -9.17 0.24
C ALA A 135 -28.78 -8.19 1.28
N ASP A 136 -30.07 -7.85 1.19
CA ASP A 136 -30.75 -6.99 2.18
C ASP A 136 -30.86 -7.61 3.58
N GLN A 137 -30.81 -8.94 3.69
CA GLN A 137 -30.92 -9.64 4.98
C GLN A 137 -29.64 -9.56 5.80
N ILE A 138 -28.49 -9.33 5.13
CA ILE A 138 -27.18 -9.18 5.77
C ILE A 138 -26.63 -7.75 5.72
N ALA A 139 -27.17 -6.88 4.86
CA ALA A 139 -26.75 -5.49 4.79
C ALA A 139 -27.18 -4.69 6.04
N ASN A 140 -26.25 -3.92 6.60
CA ASN A 140 -26.52 -2.95 7.65
C ASN A 140 -26.61 -1.53 7.04
N PRO A 141 -27.82 -0.97 6.83
CA PRO A 141 -27.97 0.35 6.22
C PRO A 141 -27.46 1.51 7.08
N TYR A 142 -27.16 1.27 8.36
CA TYR A 142 -26.58 2.26 9.27
C TYR A 142 -25.05 2.23 9.29
N SER A 143 -24.44 1.19 8.70
CA SER A 143 -22.99 1.07 8.54
C SER A 143 -22.62 1.49 7.12
N ILE A 144 -22.07 2.70 6.97
CA ILE A 144 -21.72 3.26 5.66
C ILE A 144 -20.34 3.90 5.69
N CYS A 145 -19.67 3.84 4.55
CA CYS A 145 -18.51 4.67 4.27
C CYS A 145 -18.93 6.14 4.12
N GLN A 146 -18.20 7.07 4.73
CA GLN A 146 -18.52 8.50 4.70
C GLN A 146 -18.07 9.19 3.40
N TRP A 147 -17.14 8.59 2.67
CA TRP A 147 -16.49 9.20 1.51
C TRP A 147 -16.77 8.46 0.18
N ASN A 148 -17.30 7.23 0.23
CA ASN A 148 -17.75 6.48 -0.94
C ASN A 148 -19.15 5.85 -0.67
N PRO A 149 -20.13 5.95 -1.59
CA PRO A 149 -21.49 5.48 -1.35
C PRO A 149 -21.81 4.09 -1.89
N ASP A 150 -20.84 3.31 -2.36
CA ASP A 150 -21.09 2.08 -3.11
C ASP A 150 -21.63 0.94 -2.24
N MET A 151 -21.16 0.86 -0.99
CA MET A 151 -21.42 -0.27 -0.09
C MET A 151 -22.26 0.11 1.14
N TYR A 152 -23.01 -0.87 1.65
CA TYR A 152 -23.39 -0.95 3.07
C TYR A 152 -22.43 -1.90 3.77
N GLY A 153 -22.20 -1.71 5.07
CA GLY A 153 -21.52 -2.72 5.89
C GLY A 153 -22.32 -4.01 5.96
N VAL A 154 -21.64 -5.13 6.16
CA VAL A 154 -22.29 -6.42 6.43
C VAL A 154 -22.51 -6.56 7.94
N ASP A 155 -23.71 -6.95 8.37
CA ASP A 155 -24.03 -7.23 9.76
C ASP A 155 -23.51 -8.64 10.14
N PRO A 156 -22.44 -8.74 10.95
CA PRO A 156 -21.81 -10.01 11.30
C PRO A 156 -22.72 -10.93 12.12
N SER A 157 -23.82 -10.41 12.70
CA SER A 157 -24.77 -11.21 13.48
C SER A 157 -25.75 -12.00 12.61
N LYS A 158 -25.80 -11.74 11.30
CA LYS A 158 -26.77 -12.35 10.39
C LYS A 158 -26.24 -13.66 9.80
N PRO A 159 -27.09 -14.71 9.72
CA PRO A 159 -26.81 -15.86 8.86
C PRO A 159 -26.54 -15.36 7.43
N GLY A 160 -25.53 -15.90 6.75
CA GLY A 160 -25.13 -15.49 5.40
C GLY A 160 -24.01 -14.44 5.35
N ALA A 161 -23.69 -13.77 6.47
CA ALA A 161 -22.65 -12.74 6.48
C ALA A 161 -21.26 -13.28 6.14
N GLN A 162 -20.87 -14.40 6.78
CA GLN A 162 -19.61 -15.06 6.48
C GLN A 162 -19.64 -15.72 5.10
N GLU A 163 -20.77 -16.33 4.72
CA GLU A 163 -20.94 -16.98 3.42
C GLU A 163 -20.79 -16.00 2.25
N TYR A 164 -21.25 -14.75 2.42
CA TYR A 164 -21.01 -13.70 1.44
C TYR A 164 -19.52 -13.41 1.27
N TYR A 165 -18.78 -13.16 2.35
CA TYR A 165 -17.33 -12.92 2.27
C TYR A 165 -16.57 -14.15 1.76
N ASP A 166 -16.95 -15.37 2.19
CA ASP A 166 -16.41 -16.63 1.65
C ASP A 166 -16.59 -16.68 0.12
N SER A 167 -17.78 -16.33 -0.39
CA SER A 167 -18.07 -16.34 -1.83
C SER A 167 -17.35 -15.27 -2.63
N LEU A 168 -17.09 -14.12 -2.02
CA LEU A 168 -16.39 -12.99 -2.64
C LEU A 168 -14.90 -13.31 -2.77
N ILE A 169 -14.27 -13.79 -1.69
CA ILE A 169 -12.86 -14.17 -1.70
C ILE A 169 -12.62 -15.42 -2.56
N ALA A 170 -13.55 -16.38 -2.58
CA ALA A 170 -13.47 -17.51 -3.51
C ALA A 170 -13.46 -17.05 -4.98
N LEU A 171 -14.31 -16.08 -5.36
CA LEU A 171 -14.31 -15.50 -6.70
C LEU A 171 -12.97 -14.82 -7.04
N PHE A 172 -12.40 -14.08 -6.09
CA PHE A 172 -11.09 -13.45 -6.27
C PHE A 172 -9.97 -14.48 -6.41
N ALA A 173 -10.04 -15.57 -5.64
CA ALA A 173 -9.11 -16.69 -5.76
C ALA A 173 -9.21 -17.40 -7.12
N GLU A 174 -10.43 -17.59 -7.65
CA GLU A 174 -10.68 -18.13 -8.99
C GLU A 174 -10.07 -17.25 -10.09
N TRP A 175 -10.09 -15.93 -9.91
CA TRP A 175 -9.41 -14.99 -10.83
C TRP A 175 -7.89 -15.02 -10.70
N GLY A 176 -7.33 -15.63 -9.65
CA GLY A 176 -5.89 -15.60 -9.41
C GLY A 176 -5.40 -14.34 -8.70
N VAL A 177 -6.22 -13.69 -7.87
CA VAL A 177 -5.77 -12.57 -7.02
C VAL A 177 -4.79 -13.04 -5.96
N ASP A 178 -3.65 -12.38 -5.80
CA ASP A 178 -2.60 -12.63 -4.79
C ASP A 178 -2.62 -11.60 -3.64
N PHE A 179 -3.33 -10.49 -3.82
CA PHE A 179 -3.31 -9.35 -2.90
C PHE A 179 -4.65 -8.63 -2.91
N ILE A 180 -5.20 -8.34 -1.72
CA ILE A 180 -6.42 -7.56 -1.54
C ILE A 180 -6.12 -6.37 -0.65
N LYS A 181 -6.43 -5.16 -1.12
CA LYS A 181 -6.53 -3.95 -0.30
C LYS A 181 -7.99 -3.69 0.04
N CYS A 182 -8.38 -3.87 1.31
CA CYS A 182 -9.73 -3.57 1.78
C CYS A 182 -9.79 -2.15 2.37
N ASP A 183 -10.62 -1.29 1.80
CA ASP A 183 -10.87 0.06 2.29
C ASP A 183 -12.11 0.17 3.20
N ASP A 184 -12.25 1.34 3.83
CA ASP A 184 -13.33 1.68 4.78
C ASP A 184 -13.34 0.77 6.01
N ILE A 185 -12.17 0.25 6.42
CA ILE A 185 -12.10 -0.78 7.45
C ILE A 185 -10.99 -0.57 8.49
N CYS A 186 -9.83 -0.03 8.11
CA CYS A 186 -8.65 -0.02 8.99
C CYS A 186 -8.78 0.94 10.18
N ARG A 187 -9.33 2.14 9.99
CA ARG A 187 -9.59 3.10 11.07
C ARG A 187 -10.63 2.61 12.10
N MET A 188 -11.37 1.55 11.76
CA MET A 188 -12.46 0.99 12.56
C MET A 188 -13.60 1.97 12.88
N ASP A 189 -13.88 2.91 11.95
CA ASP A 189 -14.96 3.90 12.11
C ASP A 189 -16.35 3.24 12.17
N ALA A 190 -16.54 2.10 11.50
CA ALA A 190 -17.77 1.31 11.59
C ALA A 190 -17.69 0.31 12.75
N GLU A 191 -18.77 0.17 13.52
CA GLU A 191 -18.86 -0.78 14.65
C GLU A 191 -18.55 -2.23 14.22
N SER A 192 -18.92 -2.60 12.99
CA SER A 192 -18.69 -3.92 12.40
C SER A 192 -17.26 -4.15 11.89
N SER A 193 -16.38 -3.13 11.87
CA SER A 193 -15.07 -3.22 11.18
C SER A 193 -14.22 -4.39 11.65
N LYS A 194 -14.11 -4.63 12.97
CA LYS A 194 -13.33 -5.75 13.51
C LYS A 194 -13.88 -7.11 13.09
N ASP A 195 -15.20 -7.25 13.11
CA ASP A 195 -15.84 -8.52 12.74
C ASP A 195 -15.76 -8.73 11.23
N GLU A 196 -15.91 -7.69 10.42
CA GLU A 196 -15.71 -7.76 8.97
C GLU A 196 -14.25 -8.09 8.61
N ILE A 197 -13.25 -7.55 9.32
CA ILE A 197 -11.84 -7.94 9.17
C ILE A 197 -11.67 -9.45 9.44
N ARG A 198 -12.24 -9.96 10.54
CA ARG A 198 -12.18 -11.40 10.86
C ARG A 198 -12.89 -12.25 9.80
N MET A 199 -14.03 -11.80 9.29
CA MET A 199 -14.76 -12.53 8.25
C MET A 199 -13.96 -12.59 6.94
N ILE A 200 -13.36 -11.47 6.53
CA ILE A 200 -12.48 -11.40 5.34
C ILE A 200 -11.25 -12.29 5.54
N HIS A 201 -10.56 -12.16 6.67
CA HIS A 201 -9.39 -12.99 7.00
C HIS A 201 -9.76 -14.49 7.01
N SER A 202 -10.87 -14.86 7.66
CA SER A 202 -11.36 -16.24 7.65
C SER A 202 -11.73 -16.74 6.25
N ALA A 203 -12.26 -15.87 5.38
CA ALA A 203 -12.58 -16.21 4.00
C ALA A 203 -11.29 -16.43 3.17
N ILE A 204 -10.24 -15.66 3.41
CA ILE A 204 -8.90 -15.86 2.83
C ILE A 204 -8.31 -17.19 3.28
N GLU A 205 -8.32 -17.50 4.58
CA GLU A 205 -7.81 -18.77 5.12
C GLU A 205 -8.55 -20.01 4.56
N LYS A 206 -9.82 -19.85 4.15
CA LYS A 206 -10.61 -20.91 3.52
C LYS A 206 -10.36 -21.02 2.01
N CYS A 207 -10.04 -19.91 1.34
CA CYS A 207 -9.76 -19.94 -0.09
C CYS A 207 -8.41 -20.63 -0.29
N SER A 208 -8.32 -21.61 -1.19
CA SER A 208 -7.11 -22.46 -1.32
C SER A 208 -5.95 -21.74 -2.03
N ARG A 209 -5.81 -20.42 -1.85
CA ARG A 209 -4.85 -19.54 -2.48
C ARG A 209 -4.29 -18.56 -1.45
N ASP A 210 -2.98 -18.35 -1.48
CA ASP A 210 -2.32 -17.37 -0.64
C ASP A 210 -2.68 -15.95 -1.14
N ILE A 211 -3.38 -15.19 -0.31
CA ILE A 211 -3.79 -13.80 -0.61
C ILE A 211 -3.33 -12.90 0.53
N VAL A 212 -2.50 -11.92 0.21
CA VAL A 212 -2.09 -10.87 1.15
C VAL A 212 -3.26 -9.92 1.40
N LEU A 213 -3.58 -9.64 2.66
CA LEU A 213 -4.59 -8.69 3.08
C LEU A 213 -3.96 -7.38 3.58
N SER A 214 -4.29 -6.30 2.88
CA SER A 214 -3.98 -4.92 3.25
C SER A 214 -5.24 -4.21 3.75
N LEU A 215 -5.16 -3.54 4.90
CA LEU A 215 -6.26 -2.80 5.49
C LEU A 215 -6.07 -1.29 5.32
N SER A 216 -7.14 -0.60 4.93
CA SER A 216 -7.15 0.84 4.64
C SER A 216 -8.52 1.48 4.95
N PRO A 217 -8.63 2.82 5.04
CA PRO A 217 -7.56 3.79 5.29
C PRO A 217 -7.24 3.89 6.79
N GLY A 218 -6.12 4.54 7.12
CA GLY A 218 -5.78 4.88 8.49
C GLY A 218 -6.37 6.23 8.92
N PRO A 219 -5.95 6.77 10.07
CA PRO A 219 -4.90 6.22 10.92
C PRO A 219 -5.35 4.95 11.64
N ALA A 220 -4.57 3.88 11.52
CA ALA A 220 -4.73 2.68 12.34
C ALA A 220 -4.57 2.99 13.84
N LEU A 221 -5.29 2.25 14.68
CA LEU A 221 -5.25 2.41 16.13
C LEU A 221 -4.05 1.66 16.72
N ALA A 222 -3.08 2.36 17.31
CA ALA A 222 -1.85 1.75 17.79
C ALA A 222 -2.08 0.71 18.90
N GLU A 223 -3.14 0.87 19.69
CA GLU A 223 -3.62 -0.05 20.72
C GLU A 223 -4.18 -1.36 20.15
N GLU A 224 -4.59 -1.38 18.88
CA GLU A 224 -5.13 -2.55 18.17
C GLU A 224 -4.04 -3.32 17.40
N PHE A 225 -2.76 -3.06 17.67
CA PHE A 225 -1.63 -3.69 16.97
C PHE A 225 -1.72 -5.22 16.90
N ASP A 226 -2.00 -5.89 18.01
CA ASP A 226 -2.09 -7.35 18.04
C ASP A 226 -3.25 -7.85 17.16
N PHE A 227 -4.37 -7.13 17.14
CA PHE A 227 -5.52 -7.47 16.29
C PHE A 227 -5.18 -7.36 14.81
N TYR A 228 -4.54 -6.26 14.37
CA TYR A 228 -4.14 -6.11 12.97
C TYR A 228 -3.17 -7.20 12.54
N ARG A 229 -2.15 -7.47 13.35
CA ARG A 229 -1.15 -8.52 13.09
C ARG A 229 -1.77 -9.92 13.00
N GLU A 230 -2.80 -10.20 13.78
CA GLU A 230 -3.47 -11.50 13.76
C GLU A 230 -4.43 -11.69 12.60
N ASN A 231 -4.82 -10.63 11.88
CA ASN A 231 -5.90 -10.68 10.87
C ASN A 231 -5.53 -10.01 9.54
N SER A 232 -4.29 -9.56 9.35
CA SER A 232 -3.82 -8.93 8.10
C SER A 232 -2.30 -8.86 8.02
N GLU A 233 -1.77 -8.86 6.82
CA GLU A 233 -0.34 -8.72 6.56
C GLU A 233 0.12 -7.26 6.62
N MET A 234 -0.76 -6.29 6.34
CA MET A 234 -0.43 -4.87 6.43
C MET A 234 -1.65 -3.97 6.70
N TRP A 235 -1.43 -2.83 7.36
CA TRP A 235 -2.49 -1.89 7.75
C TRP A 235 -2.01 -0.44 7.72
N ARG A 236 -2.81 0.45 7.10
CA ARG A 236 -2.43 1.85 6.88
C ARG A 236 -2.36 2.64 8.19
N VAL A 237 -1.21 3.22 8.50
CA VAL A 237 -0.99 3.98 9.76
C VAL A 237 -1.32 5.47 9.67
N THR A 238 -1.62 5.96 8.47
CA THR A 238 -1.94 7.36 8.15
C THR A 238 -3.25 7.46 7.37
N ASP A 239 -3.82 8.66 7.23
CA ASP A 239 -4.72 8.96 6.11
C ASP A 239 -3.94 8.98 4.78
N ALA A 240 -4.60 9.20 3.65
CA ALA A 240 -4.00 9.23 2.32
C ALA A 240 -2.75 10.12 2.25
N PHE A 241 -1.61 9.52 1.91
CA PHE A 241 -0.32 10.16 1.78
C PHE A 241 -0.12 10.72 0.37
N TRP A 242 0.34 11.96 0.30
CA TRP A 242 0.59 12.67 -0.95
C TRP A 242 1.94 13.39 -0.90
N ASP A 243 2.36 13.86 -2.06
CA ASP A 243 3.65 14.47 -2.33
C ASP A 243 3.74 15.93 -1.83
N ASN A 244 3.66 16.11 -0.52
CA ASN A 244 3.99 17.37 0.12
C ASN A 244 4.86 17.14 1.35
N TRP A 245 5.80 18.05 1.56
CA TRP A 245 6.78 17.95 2.64
C TRP A 245 6.13 17.86 4.02
N ASP A 246 5.02 18.55 4.26
CA ASP A 246 4.37 18.57 5.57
C ASP A 246 3.86 17.17 5.97
N GLN A 247 3.24 16.44 5.04
CA GLN A 247 2.86 15.04 5.26
C GLN A 247 4.07 14.11 5.43
N LEU A 248 5.12 14.28 4.62
CA LEU A 248 6.35 13.50 4.78
C LEU A 248 7.01 13.74 6.15
N ARG A 249 7.01 14.99 6.61
CA ARG A 249 7.51 15.37 7.93
C ARG A 249 6.65 14.79 9.05
N GLU A 250 5.33 14.82 8.91
CA GLU A 250 4.40 14.20 9.87
C GLU A 250 4.59 12.67 9.96
N MET A 251 4.96 12.02 8.85
CA MET A 251 5.21 10.58 8.85
C MET A 251 6.30 10.15 9.84
N PHE A 252 7.28 11.00 10.16
CA PHE A 252 8.24 10.68 11.21
C PHE A 252 7.59 10.49 12.59
N ASP A 253 6.55 11.28 12.91
CA ASP A 253 5.80 11.14 14.15
C ASP A 253 4.89 9.91 14.13
N VAL A 254 4.27 9.62 12.99
CA VAL A 254 3.49 8.39 12.77
C VAL A 254 4.39 7.15 12.94
N CYS A 255 5.52 7.09 12.25
CA CYS A 255 6.51 6.01 12.37
C CYS A 255 6.99 5.85 13.81
N ARG A 256 7.22 6.93 14.55
CA ARG A 256 7.62 6.87 15.96
C ARG A 256 6.55 6.18 16.83
N ASN A 257 5.27 6.39 16.56
CA ASN A 257 4.17 5.71 17.27
C ASN A 257 4.10 4.20 16.95
N TRP A 258 4.64 3.81 15.79
CA TRP A 258 4.69 2.42 15.32
C TRP A 258 6.09 1.78 15.39
N GLN A 259 7.06 2.44 16.03
CA GLN A 259 8.45 1.97 16.05
C GLN A 259 8.57 0.56 16.64
N GLY A 260 9.37 -0.29 15.99
CA GLY A 260 9.56 -1.69 16.39
C GLY A 260 8.35 -2.60 16.21
N LYS A 261 7.24 -2.15 15.60
CA LYS A 261 6.03 -2.97 15.38
C LYS A 261 6.03 -3.75 14.05
N ALA A 262 6.85 -3.36 13.08
CA ALA A 262 7.01 -4.11 11.84
C ALA A 262 7.73 -5.44 12.10
N SER A 263 7.16 -6.54 11.60
CA SER A 263 7.72 -7.89 11.75
C SER A 263 7.24 -8.81 10.63
N ASP A 264 7.76 -10.03 10.56
CA ASP A 264 7.31 -11.03 9.58
C ASP A 264 5.85 -11.48 9.81
N ALA A 265 5.23 -11.09 10.92
CA ALA A 265 3.82 -11.31 11.19
C ALA A 265 2.91 -10.15 10.72
N GLY A 266 3.48 -9.04 10.23
CA GLY A 266 2.70 -7.93 9.72
C GLY A 266 3.43 -6.58 9.72
N PHE A 267 3.00 -5.70 8.83
CA PHE A 267 3.69 -4.46 8.50
C PHE A 267 2.78 -3.24 8.65
N PRO A 268 3.11 -2.30 9.56
CA PRO A 268 2.53 -0.96 9.54
C PRO A 268 2.82 -0.28 8.20
N ASP A 269 1.77 0.19 7.52
CA ASP A 269 1.84 0.71 6.16
C ASP A 269 1.79 2.24 6.13
N CYS A 270 2.93 2.85 5.75
CA CYS A 270 3.08 4.29 5.59
C CYS A 270 2.44 4.83 4.30
N ASP A 271 1.71 3.99 3.56
CA ASP A 271 1.01 4.29 2.32
C ASP A 271 1.93 4.35 1.08
N MET A 272 1.29 4.55 -0.08
CA MET A 272 1.89 4.54 -1.41
C MET A 272 2.96 5.62 -1.59
N LEU A 273 3.78 5.44 -2.64
CA LEU A 273 4.90 6.31 -2.99
C LEU A 273 4.48 7.24 -4.15
N PRO A 274 4.14 8.52 -3.88
CA PRO A 274 3.71 9.47 -4.88
C PRO A 274 4.92 10.07 -5.62
N VAL A 275 5.62 9.24 -6.40
CA VAL A 275 6.81 9.61 -7.19
C VAL A 275 6.48 9.73 -8.67
N GLY A 276 7.37 10.29 -9.48
CA GLY A 276 7.19 10.30 -10.93
C GLY A 276 5.92 11.02 -11.40
N LEU A 277 5.21 10.47 -12.40
CA LEU A 277 3.98 11.05 -12.94
C LEU A 277 2.73 10.53 -12.20
N ILE A 278 1.95 11.44 -11.62
CA ILE A 278 0.74 11.19 -10.82
C ILE A 278 -0.39 12.16 -11.22
N GLY A 279 -1.57 12.02 -10.63
CA GLY A 279 -2.64 13.02 -10.71
C GLY A 279 -3.55 12.92 -11.94
N MET A 280 -3.28 12.05 -12.91
CA MET A 280 -4.09 11.94 -14.15
C MET A 280 -5.55 11.59 -13.84
N GLY A 281 -5.78 10.69 -12.88
CA GLY A 281 -7.11 10.32 -12.38
C GLY A 281 -7.87 11.45 -11.68
N PHE A 282 -7.17 12.53 -11.32
CA PHE A 282 -7.68 13.69 -10.58
C PHE A 282 -7.84 14.91 -11.48
N GLY A 283 -7.58 14.78 -12.79
CA GLY A 283 -7.61 15.89 -13.74
C GLY A 283 -6.37 16.80 -13.68
N GLU A 284 -5.33 16.37 -12.96
CA GLU A 284 -4.10 17.12 -12.72
C GLU A 284 -2.88 16.28 -13.13
N ASP A 285 -2.67 16.07 -14.44
CA ASP A 285 -1.47 15.37 -14.92
C ASP A 285 -0.21 16.17 -14.53
N ARG A 286 0.56 15.65 -13.58
CA ARG A 286 1.73 16.34 -13.02
C ARG A 286 2.79 15.37 -12.54
N ARG A 287 4.03 15.87 -12.48
CA ARG A 287 5.08 15.20 -11.72
C ARG A 287 4.84 15.39 -10.22
N THR A 288 5.38 14.48 -9.43
CA THR A 288 5.50 14.67 -7.98
C THR A 288 6.14 16.01 -7.66
N ASN A 289 5.64 16.65 -6.60
CA ASN A 289 6.19 17.88 -6.05
C ASN A 289 7.38 17.59 -5.12
N PHE A 290 7.64 16.32 -4.79
CA PHE A 290 8.86 15.96 -4.07
C PHE A 290 10.09 16.25 -4.92
N THR A 291 11.07 16.88 -4.29
CA THR A 291 12.44 16.91 -4.77
C THR A 291 13.06 15.51 -4.67
N ILE A 292 14.14 15.26 -5.42
CA ILE A 292 14.87 13.99 -5.30
C ILE A 292 15.40 13.70 -3.88
N ASN A 293 15.66 14.76 -3.09
CA ASN A 293 16.05 14.62 -1.69
C ASN A 293 14.88 14.13 -0.82
N GLU A 294 13.68 14.64 -1.08
CA GLU A 294 12.46 14.22 -0.38
C GLU A 294 12.06 12.80 -0.78
N GLU A 295 12.20 12.42 -2.06
CA GLU A 295 12.02 11.02 -2.50
C GLU A 295 13.00 10.08 -1.77
N LYS A 296 14.29 10.45 -1.69
CA LYS A 296 15.30 9.68 -0.92
C LYS A 296 14.96 9.60 0.56
N THR A 297 14.51 10.70 1.16
CA THR A 297 14.11 10.77 2.57
C THR A 297 12.91 9.85 2.83
N MET A 298 11.89 9.90 1.98
CA MET A 298 10.73 9.00 2.04
C MET A 298 11.15 7.53 1.92
N LEU A 299 11.86 7.16 0.85
CA LEU A 299 12.31 5.77 0.64
C LEU A 299 13.19 5.28 1.79
N THR A 300 14.05 6.14 2.34
CA THR A 300 14.89 5.79 3.49
C THR A 300 14.05 5.51 4.73
N LEU A 301 13.08 6.38 5.06
CA LEU A 301 12.21 6.18 6.21
C LEU A 301 11.35 4.91 6.03
N TRP A 302 10.67 4.75 4.90
CA TRP A 302 9.82 3.58 4.62
C TRP A 302 10.63 2.28 4.71
N SER A 303 11.84 2.26 4.11
CA SER A 303 12.67 1.07 4.07
C SER A 303 13.22 0.70 5.45
N ILE A 304 13.70 1.66 6.25
CA ILE A 304 14.27 1.35 7.57
C ILE A 304 13.18 0.88 8.54
N VAL A 305 11.95 1.41 8.45
CA VAL A 305 10.82 0.96 9.30
C VAL A 305 10.10 -0.27 8.75
N ARG A 306 10.49 -0.78 7.57
CA ARG A 306 9.85 -1.91 6.87
C ARG A 306 8.37 -1.66 6.55
N SER A 307 8.05 -0.45 6.09
CA SER A 307 6.76 -0.21 5.42
C SER A 307 6.71 -1.00 4.10
N PRO A 308 5.54 -1.50 3.68
CA PRO A 308 5.29 -1.86 2.29
C PRO A 308 5.65 -0.71 1.35
N LEU A 309 6.08 -1.05 0.13
CA LEU A 309 6.49 -0.08 -0.89
C LEU A 309 5.57 -0.24 -2.11
N MET A 310 4.62 0.67 -2.29
CA MET A 310 3.69 0.64 -3.42
C MET A 310 3.86 1.90 -4.28
N ILE A 311 4.43 1.77 -5.47
CA ILE A 311 4.62 2.90 -6.38
C ILE A 311 3.26 3.37 -6.92
N GLY A 312 2.94 4.65 -6.73
CA GLY A 312 1.69 5.26 -7.20
C GLY A 312 1.73 5.83 -8.61
N SER A 313 2.86 5.71 -9.32
CA SER A 313 3.15 6.45 -10.56
C SER A 313 2.75 5.71 -11.84
N GLU A 314 2.66 6.43 -12.96
CA GLU A 314 2.77 5.81 -14.29
C GLU A 314 4.22 5.37 -14.53
N LEU A 315 4.48 4.07 -14.40
CA LEU A 315 5.84 3.50 -14.39
C LEU A 315 6.58 3.75 -15.71
N SER A 316 5.88 3.65 -16.85
CA SER A 316 6.47 3.85 -18.17
C SER A 316 7.00 5.26 -18.41
N LYS A 317 6.64 6.21 -17.53
CA LYS A 317 7.05 7.61 -17.59
C LYS A 317 7.96 8.01 -16.44
N LEU A 318 8.43 7.10 -15.59
CA LEU A 318 9.44 7.41 -14.57
C LEU A 318 10.66 8.08 -15.21
N ASP A 319 11.16 9.15 -14.59
CA ASP A 319 12.46 9.68 -14.97
C ASP A 319 13.59 8.78 -14.44
N GLN A 320 14.78 8.99 -14.98
CA GLN A 320 15.93 8.15 -14.68
C GLN A 320 16.38 8.27 -13.22
N GLU A 321 16.25 9.46 -12.60
CA GLU A 321 16.70 9.67 -11.23
C GLU A 321 15.82 8.89 -10.25
N THR A 322 14.49 9.01 -10.36
CA THR A 322 13.56 8.23 -9.53
C THR A 322 13.71 6.73 -9.79
N LEU A 323 13.87 6.31 -11.05
CA LEU A 323 14.07 4.90 -11.39
C LEU A 323 15.33 4.32 -10.73
N GLU A 324 16.41 5.09 -10.66
CA GLU A 324 17.64 4.68 -9.96
C GLU A 324 17.43 4.54 -8.45
N LEU A 325 16.58 5.38 -7.83
CA LEU A 325 16.24 5.22 -6.41
C LEU A 325 15.52 3.89 -6.15
N LEU A 326 14.54 3.56 -6.99
CA LEU A 326 13.73 2.33 -6.88
C LEU A 326 14.55 1.06 -7.19
N ARG A 327 15.68 1.20 -7.88
CA ARG A 327 16.63 0.12 -8.21
C ARG A 327 17.78 -0.03 -7.21
N ASN A 328 17.84 0.77 -6.15
CA ASN A 328 18.93 0.65 -5.19
C ASN A 328 18.76 -0.59 -4.30
N VAL A 329 19.42 -1.70 -4.67
CA VAL A 329 19.39 -2.98 -3.94
C VAL A 329 19.83 -2.88 -2.49
N GLN A 330 20.76 -1.96 -2.15
CA GLN A 330 21.25 -1.81 -0.78
C GLN A 330 20.18 -1.21 0.12
N VAL A 331 19.41 -0.24 -0.40
CA VAL A 331 18.28 0.37 0.30
C VAL A 331 17.10 -0.60 0.35
N MET A 332 16.72 -1.20 -0.79
CA MET A 332 15.58 -2.13 -0.84
C MET A 332 15.78 -3.34 0.08
N ARG A 333 17.02 -3.80 0.28
CA ARG A 333 17.36 -4.89 1.23
C ARG A 333 16.91 -4.58 2.66
N LEU A 334 16.81 -3.32 3.07
CA LEU A 334 16.32 -2.97 4.42
C LEU A 334 14.90 -3.44 4.68
N THR A 335 14.05 -3.53 3.65
CA THR A 335 12.68 -4.06 3.79
C THR A 335 12.67 -5.49 4.30
N GLU A 336 13.73 -6.25 4.03
CA GLU A 336 13.89 -7.63 4.45
C GLU A 336 14.67 -7.75 5.77
N VAL A 337 15.78 -7.01 5.89
CA VAL A 337 16.79 -7.29 6.93
C VAL A 337 16.71 -6.37 8.15
N SER A 338 16.06 -5.22 8.04
CA SER A 338 15.97 -4.25 9.12
C SER A 338 15.15 -4.80 10.29
N GLU A 339 15.65 -4.69 11.51
CA GLU A 339 14.95 -5.11 12.71
C GLU A 339 15.09 -4.07 13.84
N GLY A 340 13.99 -3.88 14.58
CA GLY A 340 13.98 -3.01 15.75
C GLY A 340 14.17 -1.53 15.43
N ALA A 341 13.70 -1.08 14.27
CA ALA A 341 13.75 0.30 13.83
C ALA A 341 13.12 1.24 14.87
N ARG A 342 13.87 2.25 15.30
CA ARG A 342 13.45 3.23 16.31
C ARG A 342 14.09 4.58 16.13
N GLU A 343 13.38 5.62 16.57
CA GLU A 343 13.93 6.97 16.68
C GLU A 343 15.01 7.00 17.77
N ALA A 344 16.21 7.43 17.40
CA ALA A 344 17.37 7.51 18.29
C ALA A 344 17.67 8.95 18.73
N TYR A 345 17.28 9.93 17.93
CA TYR A 345 17.47 11.34 18.19
C TYR A 345 16.49 12.18 17.40
N ARG A 346 16.10 13.33 17.98
CA ARG A 346 15.31 14.36 17.32
C ARG A 346 15.64 15.72 17.92
N ASP A 347 15.85 16.70 17.07
CA ASP A 347 15.77 18.12 17.39
C ASP A 347 14.93 18.87 16.34
N ASN A 348 15.14 20.18 16.19
CA ASN A 348 14.38 21.00 15.23
C ASN A 348 14.80 20.78 13.77
N ASP A 349 16.03 20.32 13.53
CA ASP A 349 16.66 20.27 12.20
C ASP A 349 16.98 18.83 11.78
N VAL A 350 17.13 17.91 12.73
CA VAL A 350 17.62 16.56 12.52
C VAL A 350 16.75 15.52 13.22
N ILE A 351 16.42 14.46 12.49
CA ILE A 351 15.87 13.22 13.03
C ILE A 351 16.84 12.08 12.72
N VAL A 352 17.04 11.16 13.67
CA VAL A 352 17.89 9.97 13.46
C VAL A 352 17.12 8.71 13.79
N TRP A 353 17.11 7.77 12.86
CA TRP A 353 16.60 6.42 13.06
C TRP A 353 17.73 5.40 13.09
N ARG A 354 17.53 4.34 13.86
CA ARG A 354 18.46 3.20 13.94
C ARG A 354 17.72 1.89 13.85
N SER A 355 18.32 0.92 13.19
CA SER A 355 17.89 -0.49 13.20
C SER A 355 19.11 -1.41 13.16
N ARG A 356 18.89 -2.71 13.08
CA ARG A 356 19.96 -3.70 12.91
C ARG A 356 19.62 -4.67 11.78
N ASP A 357 20.65 -5.21 11.13
CA ASP A 357 20.51 -6.36 10.27
C ASP A 357 20.21 -7.59 11.14
N ARG A 358 19.07 -8.23 10.92
CA ARG A 358 18.62 -9.39 11.72
C ARG A 358 19.50 -10.64 11.56
N TYR A 359 20.35 -10.69 10.53
CA TYR A 359 21.19 -11.86 10.24
C TYR A 359 22.62 -11.69 10.78
N ASP A 360 23.24 -10.54 10.56
CA ASP A 360 24.64 -10.29 10.96
C ASP A 360 24.81 -9.29 12.11
N GLY A 361 23.73 -8.63 12.53
CA GLY A 361 23.73 -7.68 13.64
C GLY A 361 24.34 -6.32 13.33
N ALA A 362 24.71 -6.05 12.06
CA ALA A 362 25.22 -4.75 11.64
C ALA A 362 24.22 -3.64 11.95
N GLU A 363 24.73 -2.46 12.28
CA GLU A 363 23.89 -1.32 12.65
C GLU A 363 23.55 -0.50 11.40
N TYR A 364 22.27 -0.18 11.23
CA TYR A 364 21.83 0.83 10.27
C TYR A 364 21.54 2.13 10.99
N VAL A 365 21.98 3.24 10.41
CA VAL A 365 21.67 4.59 10.91
C VAL A 365 21.19 5.44 9.74
N ALA A 366 20.01 6.03 9.89
CA ALA A 366 19.45 7.00 8.95
C ALA A 366 19.41 8.38 9.61
N LEU A 367 20.15 9.33 9.04
CA LEU A 367 20.21 10.72 9.46
C LEU A 367 19.37 11.53 8.49
N PHE A 368 18.35 12.22 8.97
CA PHE A 368 17.44 13.02 8.17
C PHE A 368 17.61 14.49 8.52
N ASN A 369 17.90 15.32 7.53
CA ASN A 369 17.88 16.77 7.68
C ASN A 369 16.47 17.26 7.35
N ILE A 370 15.68 17.57 8.38
CA ILE A 370 14.30 18.05 8.24
C ILE A 370 14.22 19.59 8.13
N SER A 371 15.37 20.27 8.13
CA SER A 371 15.44 21.70 7.83
C SER A 371 15.53 21.96 6.32
N THR A 372 15.30 23.21 5.90
CA THR A 372 15.40 23.62 4.49
C THR A 372 16.83 23.91 4.04
N ALA A 373 17.77 24.14 4.96
CA ALA A 373 19.16 24.43 4.65
C ALA A 373 20.01 23.15 4.69
N SER A 374 21.17 23.16 4.03
CA SER A 374 22.15 22.09 4.21
C SER A 374 22.69 22.09 5.64
N THR A 375 22.73 20.92 6.27
CA THR A 375 23.12 20.76 7.67
C THR A 375 24.33 19.83 7.77
N PRO A 376 25.45 20.27 8.38
CA PRO A 376 26.60 19.41 8.65
C PRO A 376 26.29 18.46 9.81
N ILE A 377 26.31 17.14 9.54
CA ILE A 377 25.99 16.13 10.55
C ILE A 377 27.12 15.10 10.64
N CYS A 378 27.62 14.85 11.85
CA CYS A 378 28.55 13.75 12.12
C CYS A 378 27.77 12.50 12.52
N PRO A 379 27.95 11.33 11.87
CA PRO A 379 27.24 10.10 12.23
C PRO A 379 27.66 9.49 13.58
N LYS A 380 28.93 9.69 13.98
CA LYS A 380 29.55 9.03 15.14
C LYS A 380 28.71 9.06 16.43
N PRO A 381 28.07 10.17 16.85
CA PRO A 381 27.30 10.21 18.10
C PRO A 381 26.14 9.20 18.13
N PHE A 382 25.63 8.79 16.97
CA PHE A 382 24.50 7.89 16.85
C PHE A 382 24.90 6.43 16.62
N ILE A 383 26.19 6.17 16.40
CA ILE A 383 26.74 4.83 16.12
C ILE A 383 27.35 4.22 17.37
N SER A 384 27.05 2.94 17.63
CA SER A 384 27.56 2.21 18.80
C SER A 384 29.07 1.99 18.78
N LYS A 385 29.67 1.74 17.61
CA LYS A 385 31.12 1.55 17.45
C LYS A 385 31.90 2.82 17.77
N LYS A 386 33.06 2.69 18.41
CA LYS A 386 33.92 3.83 18.81
C LYS A 386 34.68 4.45 17.64
N GLU A 387 35.10 3.61 16.70
CA GLU A 387 35.88 3.91 15.50
C GLU A 387 35.47 2.91 14.42
N GLY A 388 35.72 3.26 13.16
CA GLY A 388 35.40 2.42 12.02
C GLY A 388 34.88 3.22 10.84
N VAL A 389 34.31 2.49 9.91
CA VAL A 389 33.76 3.00 8.67
C VAL A 389 32.30 2.57 8.56
N ALA A 390 31.56 3.23 7.70
CA ALA A 390 30.22 2.83 7.33
C ALA A 390 30.06 2.93 5.81
N ILE A 391 29.18 2.14 5.25
CA ILE A 391 28.82 2.22 3.83
C ILE A 391 27.59 3.10 3.70
N ASP A 392 27.68 4.17 2.92
CA ASP A 392 26.51 4.93 2.47
C ASP A 392 25.72 4.08 1.46
N LEU A 393 24.49 3.71 1.82
CA LEU A 393 23.68 2.78 1.03
C LEU A 393 23.14 3.42 -0.27
N TRP A 394 23.03 4.75 -0.32
CA TRP A 394 22.62 5.46 -1.53
C TRP A 394 23.78 5.64 -2.51
N ARG A 395 24.97 5.98 -2.02
CA ARG A 395 26.17 6.24 -2.84
C ARG A 395 27.01 4.98 -3.11
N GLY A 396 26.88 3.94 -2.29
CA GLY A 396 27.71 2.73 -2.36
C GLY A 396 29.18 2.98 -1.99
N VAL A 397 29.47 4.03 -1.20
CA VAL A 397 30.83 4.42 -0.83
C VAL A 397 31.07 4.28 0.67
N GLU A 398 32.30 3.95 1.02
CA GLU A 398 32.76 3.95 2.40
C GLU A 398 32.95 5.38 2.91
N ILE A 399 32.43 5.66 4.11
CA ILE A 399 32.63 6.92 4.82
C ILE A 399 33.25 6.65 6.20
N ASN A 400 34.05 7.59 6.68
CA ASN A 400 34.55 7.54 8.04
C ASN A 400 33.43 7.96 8.99
N ILE A 401 33.11 7.17 10.02
CA ILE A 401 31.98 7.51 10.90
C ILE A 401 32.17 8.85 11.65
N ARG A 402 33.41 9.35 11.74
CA ARG A 402 33.77 10.65 12.34
C ARG A 402 33.87 11.79 11.32
N SER A 403 33.72 11.55 10.01
CA SER A 403 33.58 12.66 9.06
C SER A 403 32.23 13.33 9.26
N THR A 404 32.22 14.65 9.16
CA THR A 404 30.99 15.42 9.05
C THR A 404 30.55 15.37 7.60
N GLU A 405 29.31 14.98 7.36
CA GLU A 405 28.69 14.96 6.04
C GLU A 405 27.71 16.14 5.95
N ASP A 406 27.79 16.91 4.87
CA ASP A 406 26.81 17.97 4.59
C ASP A 406 25.57 17.32 3.96
N ILE A 407 24.48 17.22 4.74
CA ILE A 407 23.22 16.66 4.27
C ILE A 407 22.35 17.81 3.73
N PRO A 408 21.94 17.79 2.46
CA PRO A 408 21.07 18.82 1.89
C PRO A 408 19.76 18.99 2.67
N GLY A 409 19.12 20.15 2.53
CA GLY A 409 17.79 20.37 3.08
C GLY A 409 16.80 19.31 2.58
N HIS A 410 16.01 18.77 3.50
CA HIS A 410 15.08 17.64 3.28
C HIS A 410 15.75 16.35 2.80
N GLY A 411 17.09 16.28 2.83
CA GLY A 411 17.87 15.11 2.44
C GLY A 411 18.16 14.17 3.59
N CYS A 412 18.80 13.05 3.26
CA CYS A 412 19.20 12.05 4.25
C CYS A 412 20.56 11.42 3.94
N LEU A 413 21.14 10.79 4.96
CA LEU A 413 22.28 9.89 4.88
C LEU A 413 21.86 8.57 5.52
N LEU A 414 21.89 7.49 4.74
CA LEU A 414 21.56 6.15 5.18
C LEU A 414 22.81 5.28 5.13
N ILE A 415 23.24 4.77 6.28
CA ILE A 415 24.51 4.06 6.41
C ILE A 415 24.37 2.70 7.10
N ARG A 416 25.18 1.74 6.67
CA ARG A 416 25.44 0.48 7.38
C ARG A 416 26.83 0.53 8.02
N VAL A 417 26.91 0.31 9.33
CA VAL A 417 28.16 0.37 10.09
C VAL A 417 28.90 -0.98 9.96
N GLU A 418 30.15 -0.93 9.48
CA GLU A 418 31.02 -2.11 9.30
C GLU A 418 31.81 -2.49 10.55
#